data_AF-A0A7Y2D6H2-F1
#
_entry.id   AF-A0A7Y2D6H2-F1
#
_cell.length_a   1.000
_cell.length_b   1.000
_cell.length_c   1.000
_cell.angle_alpha   90.00
_cell.angle_beta   90.00
_cell.angle_gamma   90.00
#
_symmetry.space_group_name_H-M   'P 1'
#
loop_
_entity.id
_entity.type
_entity.pdbx_description
1 polymer ?
#
loop_
_entity_poly.entity_id
_entity_poly.type
_entity_poly.pdbx_seq_one_letter_code
_entity_poly.pdbx_strand_id
1 'polypeptide(L)'
;MDKNTPKIFEQLREEALDLEMADKFLASVEQKNCLASGSHFDANRLHDALTHLASNDSSGEIEEEKDFELIAESELASWREVLEQRNSVIETYHIRRFYDESEKLLDIGLLVSLARVFRSLPFSECNLSKYDLIVTRLFTKGSSESMRSLRVTRENIADGLTVLMPGKPVVLEDEEAERIVGDLDRFNSELKPLSDLQEFVDKDSFEALRQYKKDLGQDFFDPRVTAAAIECNVTIGNVFAGLVNHINGPLFDLINNKFDFAGAFHDVSSSAETRIWDDVNNPVSEDQSSMGSQDREKIRKIFEMIRGHKNAGDARDGQRGAPASPAQPAGLEHVATNRVNEFLLMLSDENPDYQAIREELGNNGLLMSIDLEYVLAGQSETVNEICRGVLALMIWAEELFASKLHDGEFITDEAESQATALIRLCEKYQSELQVLIENVGWDEKTRLLTVSNKLLASHLDLKQIPIEYSQNRVARVEAEKEDLEGWYNEVEEQNQNAAQPAA
;
A
#
# COMPACT_ATOMS: atom_id res chain seq x y z
N MET A 1 17.83 44.27 -13.81
CA MET A 1 17.32 43.37 -12.77
C MET A 1 16.04 42.76 -13.30
N ASP A 2 16.14 41.51 -13.76
CA ASP A 2 14.99 40.77 -14.22
C ASP A 2 14.16 40.40 -12.98
N LYS A 3 12.88 40.77 -12.94
CA LYS A 3 12.01 40.52 -11.76
C LYS A 3 11.59 39.04 -11.62
N ASN A 4 12.22 38.15 -12.40
CA ASN A 4 11.83 36.75 -12.56
C ASN A 4 12.68 35.76 -11.77
N THR A 5 13.95 36.06 -11.46
CA THR A 5 14.85 35.11 -10.75
C THR A 5 14.31 34.63 -9.40
N PRO A 6 13.71 35.49 -8.53
CA PRO A 6 13.13 35.03 -7.26
C PRO A 6 11.91 34.11 -7.45
N LYS A 7 11.20 34.22 -8.59
CA LYS A 7 10.03 33.39 -8.87
C LYS A 7 10.42 32.01 -9.38
N ILE A 8 11.49 31.93 -10.17
CA ILE A 8 11.97 30.66 -10.72
C ILE A 8 12.56 29.79 -9.62
N PHE A 9 13.40 30.35 -8.74
CA PHE A 9 13.94 29.61 -7.60
C PHE A 9 12.84 28.98 -6.74
N GLU A 10 11.81 29.75 -6.36
CA GLU A 10 10.72 29.21 -5.54
C GLU A 10 9.92 28.14 -6.31
N GLN A 11 9.71 28.30 -7.62
CA GLN A 11 9.06 27.26 -8.43
C GLN A 11 9.84 25.95 -8.44
N LEU A 12 11.16 26.01 -8.69
CA LEU A 12 12.03 24.83 -8.70
C LEU A 12 12.09 24.17 -7.32
N ARG A 13 12.14 24.97 -6.26
CA ARG A 13 12.15 24.49 -4.87
C ARG A 13 10.82 23.83 -4.48
N GLU A 14 9.68 24.45 -4.80
CA GLU A 14 8.36 23.87 -4.55
C GLU A 14 8.20 22.54 -5.28
N GLU A 15 8.64 22.47 -6.53
CA GLU A 15 8.59 21.24 -7.30
C GLU A 15 9.48 20.14 -6.70
N ALA A 16 10.71 20.48 -6.29
CA ALA A 16 11.61 19.54 -5.62
C ALA A 16 10.96 18.95 -4.35
N LEU A 17 10.29 19.78 -3.55
CA LEU A 17 9.56 19.33 -2.36
C LEU A 17 8.39 18.41 -2.72
N ASP A 18 7.63 18.74 -3.77
CA ASP A 18 6.50 17.91 -4.22
C ASP A 18 6.98 16.52 -4.69
N LEU A 19 8.10 16.46 -5.44
CA LEU A 19 8.71 15.20 -5.87
C LEU A 19 9.30 14.40 -4.70
N GLU A 20 9.95 15.07 -3.75
CA GLU A 20 10.51 14.41 -2.55
C GLU A 20 9.41 13.77 -1.69
N MET A 21 8.30 14.50 -1.47
CA MET A 21 7.15 13.97 -0.74
C MET A 21 6.52 12.79 -1.46
N ALA A 22 6.36 12.88 -2.78
CA ALA A 22 5.83 11.78 -3.58
C ALA A 22 6.75 10.55 -3.55
N ASP A 23 8.08 10.73 -3.66
CA ASP A 23 9.04 9.63 -3.64
C ASP A 23 9.01 8.86 -2.31
N LYS A 24 9.03 9.58 -1.17
CA LYS A 24 8.94 8.97 0.16
C LYS A 24 7.61 8.23 0.36
N PHE A 25 6.52 8.81 -0.14
CA PHE A 25 5.21 8.18 -0.06
C PHE A 25 5.14 6.91 -0.89
N LEU A 26 5.54 6.95 -2.16
CA LEU A 26 5.54 5.78 -3.05
C LEU A 26 6.47 4.68 -2.53
N ALA A 27 7.61 5.03 -1.94
CA ALA A 27 8.48 4.08 -1.25
C ALA A 27 7.78 3.36 -0.09
N SER A 28 7.02 4.11 0.71
CA SER A 28 6.24 3.56 1.81
C SER A 28 5.14 2.63 1.30
N VAL A 29 4.48 2.99 0.19
CA VAL A 29 3.47 2.16 -0.48
C VAL A 29 4.10 0.86 -0.98
N GLU A 30 5.25 0.91 -1.64
CA GLU A 30 5.97 -0.28 -2.12
C GLU A 30 6.40 -1.20 -0.99
N GLN A 31 7.03 -0.64 0.05
CA GLN A 31 7.47 -1.40 1.22
C GLN A 31 6.30 -2.14 1.87
N LYS A 32 5.17 -1.45 2.05
CA LYS A 32 3.97 -2.04 2.65
C LYS A 32 3.34 -3.12 1.77
N ASN A 33 3.30 -2.89 0.46
CA ASN A 33 2.71 -3.82 -0.50
C ASN A 33 3.69 -4.88 -1.03
N CYS A 34 4.91 -4.93 -0.49
CA CYS A 34 5.95 -5.90 -0.86
C CYS A 34 6.31 -5.86 -2.34
N LEU A 35 6.18 -4.68 -2.94
CA LEU A 35 6.60 -4.45 -4.31
C LEU A 35 8.12 -4.31 -4.34
N ALA A 36 8.76 -4.63 -5.47
CA ALA A 36 10.19 -4.42 -5.61
C ALA A 36 10.50 -2.93 -5.44
N SER A 37 11.23 -2.57 -4.38
CA SER A 37 11.57 -1.17 -4.11
C SER A 37 12.49 -0.65 -5.21
N GLY A 38 12.06 0.42 -5.88
CA GLY A 38 12.94 1.18 -6.77
C GLY A 38 14.09 1.83 -5.99
N SER A 39 15.24 2.03 -6.62
CA SER A 39 16.31 2.85 -6.05
C SER A 39 15.83 4.29 -5.89
N HIS A 40 16.07 4.91 -4.72
CA HIS A 40 15.79 6.33 -4.50
C HIS A 40 16.58 7.21 -5.47
N PHE A 41 15.99 8.35 -5.84
CA PHE A 41 16.68 9.37 -6.62
C PHE A 41 17.74 10.07 -5.76
N ASP A 42 18.94 10.23 -6.31
CA ASP A 42 20.02 10.97 -5.65
C ASP A 42 19.84 12.48 -5.87
N ALA A 43 19.23 13.15 -4.88
CA ALA A 43 18.94 14.59 -4.95
C ALA A 43 20.13 15.51 -4.61
N ASN A 44 21.34 14.97 -4.36
CA ASN A 44 22.48 15.79 -3.93
C ASN A 44 22.81 16.92 -4.92
N ARG A 45 22.86 16.62 -6.22
CA ARG A 45 23.17 17.61 -7.26
C ARG A 45 22.09 18.70 -7.37
N LEU A 46 20.82 18.33 -7.15
CA LEU A 46 19.72 19.27 -7.12
C LEU A 46 19.80 20.17 -5.88
N HIS A 47 20.10 19.62 -4.71
CA HIS A 47 20.28 20.39 -3.48
C HIS A 47 21.45 21.37 -3.57
N ASP A 48 22.57 20.97 -4.17
CA ASP A 48 23.70 21.86 -4.43
C ASP A 48 23.27 23.02 -5.33
N ALA A 49 22.60 22.73 -6.46
CA ALA A 49 22.12 23.76 -7.38
C ALA A 49 21.12 24.72 -6.72
N LEU A 50 20.15 24.21 -5.95
CA LEU A 50 19.19 25.04 -5.22
C LEU A 50 19.85 25.88 -4.12
N THR A 51 20.86 25.34 -3.43
CA THR A 51 21.61 26.08 -2.40
C THR A 51 22.40 27.23 -3.02
N HIS A 52 22.99 27.02 -4.20
CA HIS A 52 23.64 28.07 -4.98
C HIS A 52 22.65 29.16 -5.42
N LEU A 53 21.48 28.78 -5.95
CA LEU A 53 20.43 29.73 -6.32
C LEU A 53 19.89 30.52 -5.12
N ALA A 54 19.80 29.90 -3.95
CA ALA A 54 19.35 30.56 -2.71
C ALA A 54 20.39 31.55 -2.14
N SER A 55 21.68 31.30 -2.36
CA SER A 55 22.78 32.08 -1.77
C SER A 55 23.16 33.33 -2.56
N ASN A 56 22.64 33.48 -3.80
CA ASN A 56 22.96 34.60 -4.67
C ASN A 56 22.18 35.86 -4.29
N ASP A 57 22.67 36.56 -3.26
CA ASP A 57 22.31 37.94 -2.97
C ASP A 57 22.95 38.89 -4.01
N SER A 58 22.25 39.09 -5.13
CA SER A 58 22.32 40.27 -6.01
C SER A 58 23.67 40.62 -6.68
N SER A 59 24.72 39.78 -6.57
CA SER A 59 26.09 40.10 -7.03
C SER A 59 26.76 39.05 -7.93
N GLY A 60 26.11 37.91 -8.16
CA GLY A 60 26.60 36.84 -9.03
C GLY A 60 26.56 37.20 -10.53
N GLU A 61 27.45 36.60 -11.31
CA GLU A 61 27.42 36.70 -12.78
C GLU A 61 26.16 36.00 -13.31
N ILE A 62 25.35 36.70 -14.11
CA ILE A 62 24.06 36.23 -14.65
C ILE A 62 24.19 34.90 -15.42
N GLU A 63 25.38 34.57 -15.94
CA GLU A 63 25.64 33.30 -16.62
C GLU A 63 25.72 32.12 -15.65
N GLU A 64 26.34 32.26 -14.48
CA GLU A 64 26.42 31.19 -13.48
C GLU A 64 25.04 30.83 -12.91
N GLU A 65 24.16 31.82 -12.68
CA GLU A 65 22.79 31.58 -12.22
C GLU A 65 21.98 30.72 -13.21
N LYS A 66 22.14 30.98 -14.50
CA LYS A 66 21.46 30.21 -15.56
C LYS A 66 21.97 28.78 -15.67
N ASP A 67 23.26 28.58 -15.43
CA ASP A 67 23.83 27.23 -15.42
C ASP A 67 23.26 26.40 -14.26
N PHE A 68 23.12 26.98 -13.07
CA PHE A 68 22.48 26.30 -11.94
C PHE A 68 20.97 26.09 -12.12
N GLU A 69 20.26 27.03 -12.74
CA GLU A 69 18.86 26.86 -13.14
C GLU A 69 18.70 25.67 -14.10
N LEU A 70 19.54 25.59 -15.13
CA LEU A 70 19.53 24.48 -16.09
C LEU A 70 19.86 23.14 -15.44
N ILE A 71 20.81 23.11 -14.50
CA ILE A 71 21.12 21.90 -13.72
C ILE A 71 19.89 21.48 -12.92
N ALA A 72 19.26 22.40 -12.18
CA ALA A 72 18.08 22.10 -11.38
C ALA A 72 16.93 21.57 -12.24
N GLU A 73 16.62 22.21 -13.37
CA GLU A 73 15.60 21.75 -14.31
C GLU A 73 15.90 20.34 -14.86
N SER A 74 17.16 20.07 -15.20
CA SER A 74 17.59 18.75 -15.71
C SER A 74 17.47 17.65 -14.65
N GLU A 75 17.85 17.94 -13.40
CA GLU A 75 17.74 16.98 -12.30
C GLU A 75 16.27 16.72 -11.95
N LEU A 76 15.43 17.76 -11.91
CA LEU A 76 13.98 17.60 -11.70
C LEU A 76 13.32 16.78 -12.81
N ALA A 77 13.69 17.01 -14.07
CA ALA A 77 13.20 16.19 -15.20
C ALA A 77 13.60 14.71 -15.05
N SER A 78 14.84 14.45 -14.63
CA SER A 78 15.33 13.09 -14.38
C SER A 78 14.59 12.43 -13.21
N TRP A 79 14.30 13.19 -12.14
CA TRP A 79 13.53 12.68 -11.01
C TRP A 79 12.09 12.33 -11.40
N ARG A 80 11.43 13.16 -12.22
CA ARG A 80 10.11 12.84 -12.77
C ARG A 80 10.10 11.53 -13.57
N GLU A 81 11.12 11.28 -14.38
CA GLU A 81 11.23 10.04 -15.17
C GLU A 81 11.36 8.80 -14.25
N VAL A 82 12.20 8.88 -13.23
CA VAL A 82 12.34 7.80 -12.23
C VAL A 82 11.01 7.57 -11.50
N LEU A 83 10.33 8.64 -11.09
CA LEU A 83 9.03 8.56 -10.42
C LEU A 83 7.94 8.00 -11.35
N GLU A 84 7.95 8.34 -12.64
CA GLU A 84 7.01 7.81 -13.62
C GLU A 84 7.15 6.29 -13.75
N GLN A 85 8.38 5.80 -13.92
CA GLN A 85 8.68 4.37 -14.02
C GLN A 85 8.23 3.64 -12.76
N ARG A 86 8.57 4.17 -11.59
CA ARG A 86 8.17 3.64 -10.29
C ARG A 86 6.65 3.59 -10.14
N ASN A 87 6.00 4.71 -10.44
CA ASN A 87 4.56 4.86 -10.36
C ASN A 87 3.80 3.95 -11.33
N SER A 88 4.39 3.54 -12.46
CA SER A 88 3.77 2.59 -13.39
C SER A 88 3.55 1.18 -12.80
N VAL A 89 4.32 0.81 -11.76
CA VAL A 89 4.19 -0.47 -11.06
C VAL A 89 3.18 -0.38 -9.92
N ILE A 90 3.04 0.81 -9.31
CA ILE A 90 2.14 1.04 -8.19
C ILE A 90 0.75 1.32 -8.71
N GLU A 91 -0.17 0.38 -8.61
CA GLU A 91 -1.58 0.61 -8.95
C GLU A 91 -2.33 1.49 -7.93
N THR A 92 -3.44 2.11 -8.35
CA THR A 92 -4.27 3.00 -7.52
C THR A 92 -4.78 2.32 -6.25
N TYR A 93 -5.11 1.03 -6.31
CA TYR A 93 -5.59 0.29 -5.13
C TYR A 93 -4.51 0.15 -4.05
N HIS A 94 -3.22 0.09 -4.40
CA HIS A 94 -2.13 0.06 -3.41
C HIS A 94 -2.11 1.35 -2.58
N ILE A 95 -2.31 2.49 -3.25
CA ILE A 95 -2.39 3.81 -2.61
C ILE A 95 -3.64 3.89 -1.72
N ARG A 96 -4.80 3.47 -2.24
CA ARG A 96 -6.06 3.40 -1.46
C ARG A 96 -5.88 2.59 -0.19
N ARG A 97 -5.35 1.38 -0.31
CA ARG A 97 -5.14 0.47 0.81
C ARG A 97 -4.12 1.00 1.82
N PHE A 98 -3.02 1.56 1.33
CA PHE A 98 -2.02 2.20 2.19
C PHE A 98 -2.65 3.32 3.02
N TYR A 99 -3.51 4.14 2.40
CA TYR A 99 -4.26 5.20 3.06
C TYR A 99 -5.27 4.66 4.08
N ASP A 100 -6.13 3.73 3.69
CA ASP A 100 -7.21 3.20 4.54
C ASP A 100 -6.68 2.48 5.79
N GLU A 101 -5.53 1.82 5.68
CA GLU A 101 -4.87 1.14 6.78
C GLU A 101 -3.97 2.07 7.62
N SER A 102 -3.77 3.32 7.21
CA SER A 102 -3.00 4.27 8.01
C SER A 102 -3.88 4.84 9.14
N GLU A 103 -3.53 4.54 10.40
CA GLU A 103 -4.28 5.06 11.57
C GLU A 103 -4.27 6.59 11.64
N LYS A 104 -3.30 7.24 10.99
CA LYS A 104 -3.18 8.68 10.89
C LYS A 104 -3.64 9.12 9.51
N LEU A 105 -4.57 10.08 9.46
CA LEU A 105 -4.90 10.80 8.23
C LEU A 105 -3.61 11.34 7.61
N LEU A 106 -3.42 11.08 6.30
CA LEU A 106 -2.30 11.70 5.59
C LEU A 106 -2.39 13.21 5.70
N ASP A 107 -1.21 13.82 5.83
CA ASP A 107 -1.07 15.26 5.87
C ASP A 107 -1.64 15.92 4.61
N ILE A 108 -2.26 17.10 4.78
CA ILE A 108 -2.88 17.84 3.67
C ILE A 108 -1.80 18.27 2.67
N GLY A 109 -0.62 18.68 3.15
CA GLY A 109 0.52 19.03 2.30
C GLY A 109 0.92 17.86 1.42
N LEU A 110 1.04 16.66 2.00
CA LEU A 110 1.34 15.44 1.24
C LEU A 110 0.30 15.16 0.15
N LEU A 111 -1.01 15.27 0.45
CA LEU A 111 -2.07 15.06 -0.55
C LEU A 111 -2.00 16.09 -1.68
N VAL A 112 -1.67 17.35 -1.38
CA VAL A 112 -1.48 18.39 -2.39
C VAL A 112 -0.28 18.06 -3.28
N SER A 113 0.86 17.69 -2.69
CA SER A 113 2.07 17.30 -3.43
C SER A 113 1.81 16.10 -4.34
N LEU A 114 1.16 15.05 -3.84
CA LEU A 114 0.78 13.89 -4.64
C LEU A 114 -0.15 14.26 -5.81
N ALA A 115 -1.14 15.13 -5.57
CA ALA A 115 -2.05 15.54 -6.62
C ALA A 115 -1.34 16.34 -7.73
N ARG A 116 -0.40 17.22 -7.36
CA ARG A 116 0.43 17.96 -8.32
C ARG A 116 1.34 17.04 -9.11
N VAL A 117 1.98 16.06 -8.46
CA VAL A 117 2.86 15.10 -9.13
C VAL A 117 2.07 14.23 -10.10
N PHE A 118 0.97 13.59 -9.67
CA PHE A 118 0.19 12.73 -10.57
C PHE A 118 -0.43 13.48 -11.75
N ARG A 119 -0.74 14.77 -11.58
CA ARG A 119 -1.19 15.64 -12.66
C ARG A 119 -0.06 16.06 -13.62
N SER A 120 1.16 16.21 -13.14
CA SER A 120 2.30 16.67 -13.94
C SER A 120 2.99 15.56 -14.73
N LEU A 121 2.80 14.30 -14.33
CA LEU A 121 3.25 13.13 -15.09
C LEU A 121 2.50 13.00 -16.44
N PRO A 122 3.08 12.28 -17.43
CA PRO A 122 2.38 11.99 -18.68
C PRO A 122 1.01 11.37 -18.47
N PHE A 123 0.04 11.77 -19.28
CA PHE A 123 -1.33 11.28 -19.15
C PHE A 123 -1.38 9.76 -19.33
N SER A 124 -1.97 9.09 -18.34
CA SER A 124 -2.36 7.69 -18.40
C SER A 124 -3.60 7.47 -17.54
N GLU A 125 -4.38 6.44 -17.83
CA GLU A 125 -5.55 6.07 -17.02
C GLU A 125 -5.15 5.78 -15.56
N CYS A 126 -3.97 5.21 -15.34
CA CYS A 126 -3.44 4.95 -14.00
C CYS A 126 -3.14 6.27 -13.25
N ASN A 127 -2.51 7.26 -13.89
CA ASN A 127 -2.27 8.56 -13.29
C ASN A 127 -3.57 9.32 -13.01
N LEU A 128 -4.54 9.23 -13.93
CA LEU A 128 -5.87 9.80 -13.76
C LEU A 128 -6.59 9.20 -12.53
N SER A 129 -6.59 7.88 -12.39
CA SER A 129 -7.17 7.19 -11.21
C SER A 129 -6.54 7.64 -9.90
N LYS A 130 -5.20 7.72 -9.84
CA LYS A 130 -4.47 8.13 -8.63
C LYS A 130 -4.74 9.58 -8.30
N TYR A 131 -4.71 10.44 -9.31
CA TYR A 131 -5.09 11.85 -9.17
C TYR A 131 -6.51 11.98 -8.61
N ASP A 132 -7.51 11.34 -9.22
CA ASP A 132 -8.92 11.36 -8.80
C ASP A 132 -9.09 10.88 -7.35
N LEU A 133 -8.40 9.79 -6.99
CA LEU A 133 -8.38 9.28 -5.61
C LEU A 133 -7.85 10.34 -4.64
N ILE A 134 -6.66 10.89 -4.90
CA ILE A 134 -6.01 11.84 -3.99
C ILE A 134 -6.82 13.13 -3.84
N VAL A 135 -7.32 13.72 -4.94
CA VAL A 135 -8.13 14.95 -4.86
C VAL A 135 -9.48 14.69 -4.20
N THR A 136 -10.11 13.54 -4.43
CA THR A 136 -11.33 13.16 -3.72
C THR A 136 -11.07 13.07 -2.21
N ARG A 137 -9.95 12.48 -1.77
CA ARG A 137 -9.58 12.42 -0.35
C ARG A 137 -9.25 13.79 0.24
N LEU A 138 -8.55 14.63 -0.51
CA LEU A 138 -8.21 15.99 -0.10
C LEU A 138 -9.47 16.81 0.28
N PHE A 139 -10.55 16.67 -0.50
CA PHE A 139 -11.78 17.46 -0.33
C PHE A 139 -12.92 16.74 0.39
N THR A 140 -12.70 15.53 0.91
CA THR A 140 -13.70 14.78 1.70
C THR A 140 -13.29 14.63 3.16
N LYS A 141 -14.28 14.62 4.07
CA LYS A 141 -14.06 14.30 5.48
C LYS A 141 -13.83 12.79 5.64
N GLY A 142 -12.94 12.40 6.56
CA GLY A 142 -12.56 11.01 6.81
C GLY A 142 -13.74 10.11 7.19
N SER A 143 -13.60 8.80 6.95
CA SER A 143 -14.65 7.78 6.98
C SER A 143 -15.12 7.34 8.37
N SER A 144 -14.89 8.11 9.43
CA SER A 144 -15.45 7.77 10.74
C SER A 144 -16.98 7.83 10.75
N GLU A 145 -17.56 8.53 9.78
CA GLU A 145 -18.99 8.53 9.50
C GLU A 145 -19.27 7.62 8.30
N SER A 146 -20.35 6.84 8.38
CA SER A 146 -20.77 5.90 7.33
C SER A 146 -21.03 6.55 5.97
N MET A 147 -21.20 7.86 5.94
CA MET A 147 -21.42 8.67 4.74
C MET A 147 -20.28 9.66 4.57
N ARG A 148 -19.72 9.74 3.37
CA ARG A 148 -18.73 10.76 3.04
C ARG A 148 -19.40 12.11 2.86
N SER A 149 -18.74 13.17 3.31
CA SER A 149 -19.19 14.54 3.04
C SER A 149 -18.04 15.39 2.52
N LEU A 150 -18.36 16.33 1.65
CA LEU A 150 -17.40 17.31 1.16
C LEU A 150 -17.00 18.27 2.30
N ARG A 151 -15.73 18.66 2.32
CA ARG A 151 -15.19 19.64 3.28
C ARG A 151 -15.69 21.05 2.98
N VAL A 152 -15.90 21.36 1.70
CA VAL A 152 -16.32 22.67 1.17
C VAL A 152 -17.27 22.46 -0.02
N THR A 153 -17.89 23.53 -0.52
CA THR A 153 -18.78 23.46 -1.69
C THR A 153 -17.99 23.17 -2.96
N ARG A 154 -18.65 22.63 -3.99
CA ARG A 154 -18.05 22.33 -5.30
C ARG A 154 -17.34 23.55 -5.91
N GLU A 155 -17.93 24.73 -5.81
CA GLU A 155 -17.35 25.97 -6.33
C GLU A 155 -16.03 26.29 -5.60
N ASN A 156 -16.01 26.13 -4.28
CA ASN A 156 -14.79 26.31 -3.48
C ASN A 156 -13.74 25.21 -3.75
N ILE A 157 -14.16 24.00 -4.16
CA ILE A 157 -13.23 22.95 -4.61
C ILE A 157 -12.56 23.39 -5.91
N ALA A 158 -13.32 23.89 -6.90
CA ALA A 158 -12.77 24.37 -8.17
C ALA A 158 -11.81 25.55 -7.98
N ASP A 159 -12.18 26.52 -7.15
CA ASP A 159 -11.30 27.64 -6.78
C ASP A 159 -10.04 27.13 -6.05
N GLY A 160 -10.22 26.21 -5.11
CA GLY A 160 -9.13 25.59 -4.35
C GLY A 160 -8.16 24.83 -5.25
N LEU A 161 -8.64 24.03 -6.20
CA LEU A 161 -7.82 23.31 -7.18
C LEU A 161 -7.03 24.26 -8.08
N THR A 162 -7.61 25.41 -8.44
CA THR A 162 -6.93 26.45 -9.22
C THR A 162 -5.75 27.06 -8.46
N VAL A 163 -5.92 27.28 -7.15
CA VAL A 163 -4.86 27.83 -6.28
C VAL A 163 -3.81 26.77 -5.93
N LEU A 164 -4.26 25.56 -5.58
CA LEU A 164 -3.40 24.50 -5.06
C LEU A 164 -2.59 23.83 -6.15
N MET A 165 -2.94 23.96 -7.43
CA MET A 165 -2.21 23.32 -8.53
C MET A 165 -1.67 24.35 -9.51
N PRO A 166 -0.60 25.07 -9.13
CA PRO A 166 0.07 26.00 -10.02
C PRO A 166 0.71 25.23 -11.19
N GLY A 167 0.75 25.87 -12.36
CA GLY A 167 1.26 25.25 -13.60
C GLY A 167 0.42 25.65 -14.79
N LYS A 168 0.65 25.03 -15.95
CA LYS A 168 -0.17 25.24 -17.15
C LYS A 168 -1.49 24.46 -16.96
N PRO A 169 -2.61 25.12 -16.63
CA PRO A 169 -3.82 24.40 -16.35
C PRO A 169 -4.42 23.88 -17.66
N VAL A 170 -5.01 22.68 -17.62
CA VAL A 170 -6.00 22.33 -18.64
C VAL A 170 -7.21 23.18 -18.28
N VAL A 171 -7.51 24.17 -19.13
CA VAL A 171 -8.68 25.03 -18.98
C VAL A 171 -9.49 24.86 -20.23
N LEU A 172 -10.69 24.33 -20.06
CA LEU A 172 -11.65 24.19 -21.14
C LEU A 172 -12.34 25.51 -21.41
N GLU A 173 -12.83 25.66 -22.64
CA GLU A 173 -13.78 26.73 -22.94
C GLU A 173 -15.04 26.56 -22.08
N ASP A 174 -15.67 27.67 -21.69
CA ASP A 174 -16.78 27.64 -20.73
C ASP A 174 -17.93 26.73 -21.17
N GLU A 175 -18.29 26.74 -22.46
CA GLU A 175 -19.35 25.88 -23.01
C GLU A 175 -19.03 24.38 -22.88
N GLU A 176 -17.75 24.01 -23.03
CA GLU A 176 -17.32 22.62 -22.95
C GLU A 176 -17.25 22.14 -21.50
N ALA A 177 -16.72 22.98 -20.60
CA ALA A 177 -16.73 22.70 -19.17
C ALA A 177 -18.16 22.58 -18.63
N GLU A 178 -19.06 23.50 -18.98
CA GLU A 178 -20.47 23.47 -18.58
C GLU A 178 -21.17 22.20 -19.07
N ARG A 179 -20.88 21.76 -20.30
CA ARG A 179 -21.41 20.50 -20.84
C ARG A 179 -20.95 19.30 -20.00
N ILE A 180 -19.65 19.17 -19.74
CA ILE A 180 -19.08 18.04 -18.99
C ILE A 180 -19.59 18.03 -17.54
N VAL A 181 -19.64 19.20 -16.90
CA VAL A 181 -20.20 19.36 -15.55
C VAL A 181 -21.69 18.98 -15.56
N GLY A 182 -22.46 19.41 -16.57
CA GLY A 182 -23.87 19.05 -16.73
C GLY A 182 -24.09 17.55 -16.90
N ASP A 183 -23.19 16.85 -17.60
CA ASP A 183 -23.21 15.39 -17.72
C ASP A 183 -22.98 14.69 -16.36
N LEU A 184 -22.04 15.19 -15.55
CA LEU A 184 -21.80 14.69 -14.18
C LEU A 184 -22.96 15.00 -13.23
N ASP A 185 -23.57 16.17 -13.36
CA ASP A 185 -24.78 16.54 -12.62
C ASP A 185 -25.97 15.64 -12.98
N ARG A 186 -26.08 15.23 -14.25
CA ARG A 186 -27.07 14.24 -14.68
C ARG A 186 -26.84 12.90 -13.99
N PHE A 187 -25.62 12.38 -13.95
CA PHE A 187 -25.29 11.17 -13.19
C PHE A 187 -25.77 11.29 -11.73
N ASN A 188 -25.44 12.40 -11.06
CA ASN A 188 -25.88 12.64 -9.68
C ASN A 188 -27.40 12.63 -9.53
N SER A 189 -28.13 13.23 -10.46
CA SER A 189 -29.59 13.29 -10.45
C SER A 189 -30.25 11.92 -10.66
N GLU A 190 -29.62 11.05 -11.45
CA GLU A 190 -30.09 9.69 -11.74
C GLU A 190 -29.82 8.71 -10.59
N LEU A 191 -28.73 8.93 -9.85
CA LEU A 191 -28.31 8.07 -8.74
C LEU A 191 -29.07 8.34 -7.43
N LYS A 192 -29.29 9.61 -7.09
CA LYS A 192 -29.95 10.02 -5.83
C LYS A 192 -31.32 9.37 -5.55
N PRO A 193 -32.22 9.16 -6.53
CA PRO A 193 -33.53 8.56 -6.27
C PRO A 193 -33.49 7.03 -6.14
N LEU A 194 -32.35 6.37 -6.41
CA LEU A 194 -32.24 4.92 -6.30
C LEU A 194 -32.46 4.48 -4.86
N SER A 195 -33.46 3.61 -4.66
CA SER A 195 -33.78 3.01 -3.36
C SER A 195 -33.57 1.49 -3.33
N ASP A 196 -33.15 0.91 -4.46
CA ASP A 196 -32.97 -0.53 -4.63
C ASP A 196 -31.57 -0.84 -5.18
N LEU A 197 -30.89 -1.82 -4.56
CA LEU A 197 -29.54 -2.21 -4.96
C LEU A 197 -29.53 -2.91 -6.31
N GLN A 198 -30.57 -3.68 -6.65
CA GLN A 198 -30.64 -4.32 -7.95
C GLN A 198 -30.77 -3.26 -9.06
N GLU A 199 -31.61 -2.24 -8.88
CA GLU A 199 -31.71 -1.12 -9.83
C GLU A 199 -30.37 -0.37 -10.00
N PHE A 200 -29.63 -0.18 -8.91
CA PHE A 200 -28.29 0.44 -8.96
C PHE A 200 -27.29 -0.39 -9.79
N VAL A 201 -27.33 -1.72 -9.60
CA VAL A 201 -26.49 -2.69 -10.32
C VAL A 201 -26.89 -2.80 -11.80
N ASP A 202 -28.19 -2.87 -12.09
CA ASP A 202 -28.74 -3.01 -13.45
C ASP A 202 -28.38 -1.81 -14.33
N LYS A 203 -28.24 -0.62 -13.72
CA LYS A 203 -27.78 0.60 -14.41
C LYS A 203 -26.27 0.66 -14.65
N ASP A 204 -25.51 -0.30 -14.11
CA ASP A 204 -24.04 -0.35 -14.16
C ASP A 204 -23.38 1.00 -13.80
N SER A 205 -23.93 1.64 -12.76
CA SER A 205 -23.68 3.03 -12.42
C SER A 205 -22.19 3.36 -12.21
N PHE A 206 -21.44 2.43 -11.60
CA PHE A 206 -20.01 2.61 -11.39
C PHE A 206 -19.22 2.51 -12.70
N GLU A 207 -19.53 1.54 -13.56
CA GLU A 207 -18.85 1.39 -14.84
C GLU A 207 -19.15 2.56 -15.77
N ALA A 208 -20.41 2.99 -15.83
CA ALA A 208 -20.82 4.14 -16.63
C ALA A 208 -20.05 5.40 -16.22
N LEU A 209 -19.89 5.66 -14.92
CA LEU A 209 -19.10 6.79 -14.42
C LEU A 209 -17.59 6.60 -14.69
N ARG A 210 -17.04 5.39 -14.52
CA ARG A 210 -15.62 5.09 -14.80
C ARG A 210 -15.28 5.30 -16.27
N GLN A 211 -16.08 4.73 -17.17
CA GLN A 211 -15.89 4.88 -18.61
C GLN A 211 -16.03 6.34 -19.02
N TYR A 212 -17.01 7.06 -18.47
CA TYR A 212 -17.15 8.49 -18.71
C TYR A 212 -15.90 9.28 -18.29
N LYS A 213 -15.38 9.07 -17.07
CA LYS A 213 -14.14 9.72 -16.59
C LYS A 213 -12.93 9.39 -17.46
N LYS A 214 -12.83 8.14 -17.93
CA LYS A 214 -11.79 7.69 -18.86
C LYS A 214 -11.88 8.41 -20.21
N ASP A 215 -13.09 8.57 -20.75
CA ASP A 215 -13.32 9.23 -22.03
C ASP A 215 -13.03 10.74 -22.00
N LEU A 216 -13.06 11.38 -20.82
CA LEU A 216 -12.65 12.78 -20.65
C LEU A 216 -11.15 13.01 -20.89
N GLY A 217 -10.31 11.99 -20.71
CA GLY A 217 -8.87 12.13 -20.90
C GLY A 217 -8.25 13.26 -20.07
N GLN A 218 -7.55 14.19 -20.74
CA GLN A 218 -6.92 15.35 -20.07
C GLN A 218 -7.93 16.39 -19.60
N ASP A 219 -9.14 16.44 -20.17
CA ASP A 219 -10.19 17.41 -19.82
C ASP A 219 -10.64 17.25 -18.37
N PHE A 220 -10.42 16.06 -17.79
CA PHE A 220 -10.65 15.81 -16.37
C PHE A 220 -9.88 16.77 -15.46
N PHE A 221 -8.69 17.22 -15.88
CA PHE A 221 -7.84 18.12 -15.09
C PHE A 221 -8.31 19.58 -15.06
N ASP A 222 -9.39 19.94 -15.77
CA ASP A 222 -10.06 21.22 -15.56
C ASP A 222 -10.63 21.26 -14.13
N PRO A 223 -10.33 22.31 -13.33
CA PRO A 223 -10.76 22.41 -11.94
C PRO A 223 -12.28 22.26 -11.75
N ARG A 224 -13.10 22.75 -12.69
CA ARG A 224 -14.56 22.66 -12.63
C ARG A 224 -15.02 21.21 -12.85
N VAL A 225 -14.40 20.53 -13.81
CA VAL A 225 -14.66 19.12 -14.12
C VAL A 225 -14.23 18.22 -12.97
N THR A 226 -13.00 18.38 -12.46
CA THR A 226 -12.51 17.64 -11.29
C THR A 226 -13.44 17.85 -10.09
N ALA A 227 -13.88 19.09 -9.80
CA ALA A 227 -14.76 19.36 -8.67
C ALA A 227 -16.12 18.67 -8.80
N ALA A 228 -16.72 18.66 -10.00
CA ALA A 228 -17.95 17.93 -10.27
C ALA A 228 -17.76 16.41 -10.17
N ALA A 229 -16.61 15.89 -10.61
CA ALA A 229 -16.27 14.47 -10.48
C ALA A 229 -16.10 14.05 -9.02
N ILE A 230 -15.46 14.86 -8.17
CA ILE A 230 -15.35 14.61 -6.72
C ILE A 230 -16.75 14.54 -6.07
N GLU A 231 -17.64 15.46 -6.40
CA GLU A 231 -19.03 15.43 -5.90
C GLU A 231 -19.77 14.18 -6.37
N CYS A 232 -19.58 13.79 -7.63
CA CYS A 232 -20.15 12.57 -8.19
C CYS A 232 -19.63 11.31 -7.49
N ASN A 233 -18.32 11.24 -7.26
CA ASN A 233 -17.65 10.16 -6.51
C ASN A 233 -18.25 10.02 -5.10
N VAL A 234 -18.43 11.12 -4.38
CA VAL A 234 -19.06 11.12 -3.06
C VAL A 234 -20.52 10.68 -3.12
N THR A 235 -21.28 11.20 -4.10
CA THR A 235 -22.72 10.90 -4.24
C THR A 235 -22.95 9.43 -4.54
N ILE A 236 -22.29 8.88 -5.57
CA ILE A 236 -22.44 7.46 -5.93
C ILE A 236 -22.01 6.55 -4.78
N GLY A 237 -20.96 6.94 -4.05
CA GLY A 237 -20.48 6.21 -2.89
C GLY A 237 -21.48 6.17 -1.75
N ASN A 238 -22.09 7.31 -1.44
CA ASN A 238 -23.11 7.42 -0.39
C ASN A 238 -24.40 6.70 -0.76
N VAL A 239 -24.83 6.75 -2.02
CA VAL A 239 -26.00 6.01 -2.51
C VAL A 239 -25.75 4.50 -2.35
N PHE A 240 -24.61 4.01 -2.84
CA PHE A 240 -24.24 2.61 -2.69
C PHE A 240 -24.17 2.19 -1.21
N ALA A 241 -23.51 2.99 -0.37
CA ALA A 241 -23.45 2.79 1.08
C ALA A 241 -24.85 2.69 1.71
N GLY A 242 -25.75 3.61 1.37
CA GLY A 242 -27.13 3.60 1.85
C GLY A 242 -27.91 2.35 1.43
N LEU A 243 -27.75 1.90 0.18
CA LEU A 243 -28.41 0.71 -0.35
C LEU A 243 -27.91 -0.58 0.33
N VAL A 244 -26.59 -0.71 0.52
CA VAL A 244 -25.99 -1.85 1.23
C VAL A 244 -26.40 -1.86 2.70
N ASN A 245 -26.40 -0.70 3.36
CA ASN A 245 -26.85 -0.56 4.74
C ASN A 245 -28.33 -0.95 4.91
N HIS A 246 -29.20 -0.60 3.94
CA HIS A 246 -30.61 -0.98 3.95
C HIS A 246 -30.80 -2.50 3.86
N ILE A 247 -29.97 -3.20 3.07
CA ILE A 247 -30.04 -4.66 2.91
C ILE A 247 -29.43 -5.37 4.12
N ASN A 248 -28.30 -4.90 4.62
CA ASN A 248 -27.58 -5.51 5.73
C ASN A 248 -26.67 -4.50 6.43
N GLY A 249 -27.23 -3.77 7.40
CA GLY A 249 -26.49 -2.77 8.18
C GLY A 249 -25.24 -3.30 8.90
N PRO A 250 -25.29 -4.45 9.60
CA PRO A 250 -24.09 -5.03 10.22
C PRO A 250 -22.98 -5.35 9.22
N LEU A 251 -23.34 -5.79 8.01
CA LEU A 251 -22.38 -6.05 6.94
C LEU A 251 -21.78 -4.76 6.41
N PHE A 252 -22.62 -3.73 6.25
CA PHE A 252 -22.20 -2.41 5.86
C PHE A 252 -21.22 -1.80 6.86
N ASP A 253 -21.49 -1.87 8.17
CA ASP A 253 -20.58 -1.38 9.20
C ASP A 253 -19.23 -2.13 9.15
N LEU A 254 -19.26 -3.45 8.96
CA LEU A 254 -18.05 -4.26 8.87
C LEU A 254 -17.20 -3.92 7.63
N ILE A 255 -17.86 -3.67 6.51
CA ILE A 255 -17.27 -3.27 5.25
C ILE A 255 -16.66 -1.87 5.37
N ASN A 256 -17.46 -0.90 5.80
CA ASN A 256 -17.12 0.53 5.70
C ASN A 256 -16.10 0.96 6.76
N ASN A 257 -16.02 0.24 7.88
CA ASN A 257 -14.98 0.44 8.89
C ASN A 257 -13.59 -0.04 8.45
N LYS A 258 -13.50 -0.85 7.39
CA LYS A 258 -12.24 -1.52 7.00
C LYS A 258 -11.82 -1.26 5.57
N PHE A 259 -12.75 -0.89 4.69
CA PHE A 259 -12.46 -0.71 3.28
C PHE A 259 -13.34 0.37 2.65
N ASP A 260 -12.69 1.30 1.97
CA ASP A 260 -13.37 2.38 1.28
C ASP A 260 -13.95 1.91 -0.07
N PHE A 261 -15.01 1.09 -0.05
CA PHE A 261 -15.55 0.43 -1.24
C PHE A 261 -15.93 1.40 -2.35
N ALA A 262 -16.59 2.49 -2.00
CA ALA A 262 -16.94 3.50 -2.99
C ALA A 262 -15.69 4.11 -3.65
N GLY A 263 -14.58 4.22 -2.91
CA GLY A 263 -13.29 4.69 -3.41
C GLY A 263 -12.67 3.69 -4.38
N ALA A 264 -12.94 2.41 -4.17
CA ALA A 264 -12.48 1.35 -5.07
C ALA A 264 -13.17 1.36 -6.42
N PHE A 265 -14.43 1.78 -6.48
CA PHE A 265 -15.16 1.90 -7.74
C PHE A 265 -14.89 3.20 -8.51
N HIS A 266 -14.10 4.13 -7.97
CA HIS A 266 -13.67 5.32 -8.71
C HIS A 266 -12.45 5.08 -9.60
N ASP A 267 -11.76 3.94 -9.41
CA ASP A 267 -10.56 3.57 -10.16
C ASP A 267 -10.91 3.22 -11.61
N VAL A 268 -10.45 4.06 -12.55
CA VAL A 268 -10.64 3.91 -14.00
C VAL A 268 -9.63 2.97 -14.65
N SER A 269 -8.70 2.39 -13.89
CA SER A 269 -7.70 1.47 -14.43
C SER A 269 -8.32 0.14 -14.87
N SER A 270 -7.74 -0.48 -15.89
CA SER A 270 -8.21 -1.77 -16.42
C SER A 270 -8.11 -2.93 -15.43
N SER A 271 -7.28 -2.81 -14.38
CA SER A 271 -7.10 -3.83 -13.35
C SER A 271 -8.09 -3.69 -12.17
N ALA A 272 -8.79 -2.55 -12.05
CA ALA A 272 -9.62 -2.21 -10.90
C ALA A 272 -10.65 -3.29 -10.53
N GLU A 273 -11.39 -3.82 -11.49
CA GLU A 273 -12.46 -4.80 -11.24
C GLU A 273 -11.93 -6.14 -10.72
N THR A 274 -10.77 -6.58 -11.22
CA THR A 274 -10.14 -7.83 -10.77
C THR A 274 -9.60 -7.67 -9.35
N ARG A 275 -9.10 -6.48 -9.01
CA ARG A 275 -8.47 -6.18 -7.72
C ARG A 275 -9.48 -5.92 -6.60
N ILE A 276 -10.62 -5.32 -6.90
CA ILE A 276 -11.75 -5.23 -5.93
C ILE A 276 -12.18 -6.63 -5.48
N TRP A 277 -12.13 -7.60 -6.39
CA TRP A 277 -12.44 -9.00 -6.08
C TRP A 277 -11.36 -9.70 -5.25
N ASP A 278 -10.08 -9.41 -5.52
CA ASP A 278 -8.97 -9.87 -4.67
C ASP A 278 -9.12 -9.33 -3.24
N ASP A 279 -9.46 -8.05 -3.08
CA ASP A 279 -9.67 -7.40 -1.77
C ASP A 279 -10.86 -8.01 -1.00
N VAL A 280 -11.92 -8.42 -1.72
CA VAL A 280 -13.10 -9.07 -1.13
C VAL A 280 -12.84 -10.53 -0.74
N ASN A 281 -12.06 -11.26 -1.55
CA ASN A 281 -11.83 -12.70 -1.37
C ASN A 281 -10.61 -13.03 -0.50
N ASN A 282 -9.60 -12.17 -0.51
CA ASN A 282 -8.37 -12.29 0.27
C ASN A 282 -8.25 -11.09 1.21
N PRO A 283 -9.06 -11.05 2.29
CA PRO A 283 -8.86 -10.09 3.36
C PRO A 283 -7.45 -10.27 3.96
N VAL A 284 -6.54 -9.33 3.69
CA VAL A 284 -5.11 -9.41 4.02
C VAL A 284 -4.79 -9.06 5.49
N SER A 285 -5.76 -8.67 6.32
CA SER A 285 -5.49 -8.33 7.74
C SER A 285 -6.11 -9.30 8.75
N GLU A 286 -5.37 -9.60 9.82
CA GLU A 286 -5.75 -10.56 10.88
C GLU A 286 -7.06 -10.23 11.60
N ASP A 287 -7.45 -8.95 11.60
CA ASP A 287 -8.74 -8.49 12.15
C ASP A 287 -9.96 -8.90 11.30
N GLN A 288 -9.75 -9.36 10.06
CA GLN A 288 -10.81 -9.79 9.13
C GLN A 288 -11.23 -11.27 9.34
N SER A 289 -10.60 -11.97 10.29
CA SER A 289 -11.02 -13.28 10.81
C SER A 289 -12.37 -13.24 11.56
N SER A 290 -12.83 -12.04 11.98
CA SER A 290 -14.13 -11.81 12.62
C SER A 290 -15.33 -11.85 11.66
N MET A 291 -15.09 -11.80 10.35
CA MET A 291 -16.16 -11.82 9.35
C MET A 291 -16.63 -13.25 9.10
N GLY A 292 -17.80 -13.61 9.66
CA GLY A 292 -18.39 -14.94 9.54
C GLY A 292 -18.56 -15.38 8.09
N SER A 293 -18.46 -16.70 7.84
CA SER A 293 -18.57 -17.28 6.50
C SER A 293 -19.86 -16.89 5.75
N GLN A 294 -20.97 -16.65 6.48
CA GLN A 294 -22.23 -16.18 5.90
C GLN A 294 -22.16 -14.73 5.40
N ASP A 295 -21.42 -13.86 6.06
CA ASP A 295 -21.29 -12.47 5.67
C ASP A 295 -20.34 -12.34 4.47
N ARG A 296 -19.27 -13.16 4.42
CA ARG A 296 -18.44 -13.35 3.23
C ARG A 296 -19.27 -13.79 2.03
N GLU A 297 -20.15 -14.79 2.19
CA GLU A 297 -21.00 -15.26 1.09
C GLU A 297 -22.04 -14.21 0.65
N LYS A 298 -22.57 -13.38 1.56
CA LYS A 298 -23.47 -12.27 1.20
C LYS A 298 -22.74 -11.19 0.40
N ILE A 299 -21.51 -10.84 0.80
CA ILE A 299 -20.66 -9.92 0.03
C ILE A 299 -20.39 -10.51 -1.34
N ARG A 300 -19.94 -11.77 -1.38
CA ARG A 300 -19.69 -12.51 -2.62
C ARG A 300 -20.90 -12.45 -3.56
N LYS A 301 -22.12 -12.65 -3.04
CA LYS A 301 -23.37 -12.56 -3.82
C LYS A 301 -23.67 -11.15 -4.33
N ILE A 302 -23.46 -10.11 -3.53
CA ILE A 302 -23.60 -8.71 -3.98
C ILE A 302 -22.60 -8.42 -5.11
N PHE A 303 -21.36 -8.89 -4.98
CA PHE A 303 -20.33 -8.77 -6.02
C PHE A 303 -20.60 -9.62 -7.26
N GLU A 304 -21.14 -10.81 -7.10
CA GLU A 304 -21.60 -11.66 -8.21
C GLU A 304 -22.80 -11.05 -8.93
N MET A 305 -23.69 -10.35 -8.23
CA MET A 305 -24.76 -9.58 -8.87
C MET A 305 -24.19 -8.42 -9.71
N ILE A 306 -23.22 -7.68 -9.17
CA ILE A 306 -22.52 -6.61 -9.90
C ILE A 306 -21.83 -7.16 -11.16
N ARG A 307 -21.22 -8.35 -11.08
CA ARG A 307 -20.47 -8.97 -12.20
C ARG A 307 -21.35 -9.76 -13.17
N GLY A 308 -22.41 -10.39 -12.69
CA GLY A 308 -23.24 -11.35 -13.43
C GLY A 308 -23.92 -10.74 -14.66
N HIS A 309 -24.05 -9.42 -14.72
CA HIS A 309 -24.50 -8.69 -15.90
C HIS A 309 -23.49 -8.66 -17.06
N LYS A 310 -22.18 -8.77 -16.80
CA LYS A 310 -21.14 -8.73 -17.85
C LYS A 310 -21.02 -10.06 -18.64
N ASN A 311 -21.26 -11.19 -17.99
CA ASN A 311 -21.07 -12.52 -18.61
C ASN A 311 -22.22 -12.98 -19.54
N ALA A 312 -23.30 -12.19 -19.69
CA ALA A 312 -24.34 -12.47 -20.67
C ALA A 312 -23.98 -12.00 -22.10
N GLY A 313 -22.89 -11.22 -22.26
CA GLY A 313 -22.46 -10.66 -23.54
C GLY A 313 -21.29 -11.36 -24.22
N ASP A 314 -20.34 -11.94 -23.47
CA ASP A 314 -19.10 -12.46 -24.04
C ASP A 314 -18.79 -13.88 -23.57
N ALA A 315 -19.12 -14.85 -24.42
CA ALA A 315 -18.66 -16.22 -24.27
C ALA A 315 -18.11 -16.72 -25.61
N ARG A 316 -16.77 -16.63 -25.80
CA ARG A 316 -15.99 -17.52 -26.67
C ARG A 316 -14.48 -17.48 -26.34
N ASP A 317 -13.93 -18.68 -26.29
CA ASP A 317 -12.51 -19.10 -26.28
C ASP A 317 -11.69 -18.79 -25.00
N GLY A 318 -10.97 -19.73 -24.36
CA GLY A 318 -10.72 -21.13 -24.65
C GLY A 318 -9.92 -21.80 -23.49
N GLN A 319 -10.11 -23.10 -23.34
CA GLN A 319 -9.29 -24.04 -22.54
C GLN A 319 -7.82 -24.08 -23.06
N ARG A 320 -6.74 -24.46 -22.36
CA ARG A 320 -6.47 -25.48 -21.31
C ARG A 320 -4.97 -25.40 -20.93
N GLY A 321 -4.57 -25.89 -19.75
CA GLY A 321 -3.18 -26.32 -19.46
C GLY A 321 -2.99 -26.81 -18.00
N ALA A 322 -2.46 -28.03 -17.81
CA ALA A 322 -2.29 -28.74 -16.53
C ALA A 322 -0.94 -28.41 -15.83
N PRO A 323 -0.75 -28.72 -14.53
CA PRO A 323 0.35 -28.18 -13.71
C PRO A 323 1.66 -28.98 -13.82
N ALA A 324 2.77 -28.29 -13.55
CA ALA A 324 4.13 -28.84 -13.47
C ALA A 324 4.54 -29.20 -12.02
N SER A 325 5.53 -30.11 -11.91
CA SER A 325 6.16 -30.65 -10.69
C SER A 325 6.66 -29.61 -9.66
N PRO A 326 6.87 -30.02 -8.39
CA PRO A 326 7.18 -29.12 -7.28
C PRO A 326 8.58 -28.52 -7.43
N ALA A 327 8.63 -27.21 -7.66
CA ALA A 327 9.87 -26.44 -7.62
C ALA A 327 10.08 -25.90 -6.21
N GLN A 328 11.34 -25.92 -5.76
CA GLN A 328 11.80 -25.20 -4.57
C GLN A 328 11.29 -23.73 -4.61
N PRO A 329 10.96 -23.12 -3.45
CA PRO A 329 10.50 -21.74 -3.42
C PRO A 329 11.61 -20.81 -3.94
N ALA A 330 11.40 -20.20 -5.10
CA ALA A 330 12.28 -19.17 -5.62
C ALA A 330 12.27 -17.97 -4.66
N GLY A 331 13.45 -17.52 -4.22
CA GLY A 331 13.63 -16.36 -3.33
C GLY A 331 14.38 -16.63 -2.02
N LEU A 332 14.83 -17.87 -1.78
CA LEU A 332 15.45 -18.28 -0.51
C LEU A 332 16.99 -18.27 -0.50
N GLU A 333 17.64 -17.95 -1.62
CA GLU A 333 19.07 -18.25 -1.83
C GLU A 333 20.06 -17.38 -1.04
N HIS A 334 19.61 -16.28 -0.41
CA HIS A 334 20.52 -15.29 0.20
C HIS A 334 20.43 -15.15 1.72
N VAL A 335 19.53 -15.88 2.41
CA VAL A 335 19.12 -15.49 3.77
C VAL A 335 19.28 -16.59 4.83
N ALA A 336 19.31 -17.86 4.44
CA ALA A 336 19.63 -18.93 5.37
C ALA A 336 21.14 -18.98 5.64
N THR A 337 21.54 -18.98 6.92
CA THR A 337 22.93 -19.30 7.31
C THR A 337 23.30 -20.64 6.67
N ASN A 338 24.57 -20.80 6.24
CA ASN A 338 25.06 -22.05 5.63
C ASN A 338 24.69 -23.32 6.44
N ARG A 339 24.50 -23.14 7.76
CA ARG A 339 24.06 -24.17 8.71
C ARG A 339 22.64 -24.68 8.49
N VAL A 340 21.68 -23.82 8.12
CA VAL A 340 20.28 -24.22 7.87
C VAL A 340 20.10 -24.74 6.44
N ASN A 341 20.93 -24.32 5.49
CA ASN A 341 20.82 -24.77 4.10
C ASN A 341 21.05 -26.28 3.92
N GLU A 342 22.04 -26.88 4.59
CA GLU A 342 22.25 -28.33 4.55
C GLU A 342 21.03 -29.09 5.09
N PHE A 343 20.35 -28.50 6.07
CA PHE A 343 19.15 -29.04 6.68
C PHE A 343 17.92 -28.97 5.76
N LEU A 344 17.71 -27.83 5.08
CA LEU A 344 16.62 -27.66 4.11
C LEU A 344 16.76 -28.62 2.92
N LEU A 345 18.00 -28.92 2.52
CA LEU A 345 18.30 -29.91 1.49
C LEU A 345 17.95 -31.34 1.97
N MET A 346 18.32 -31.72 3.19
CA MET A 346 17.97 -33.03 3.77
C MET A 346 16.45 -33.24 3.93
N LEU A 347 15.69 -32.19 4.26
CA LEU A 347 14.22 -32.27 4.32
C LEU A 347 13.55 -32.42 2.95
N SER A 348 14.26 -32.06 1.87
CA SER A 348 13.75 -32.16 0.50
C SER A 348 13.95 -33.55 -0.11
N ASP A 349 14.70 -34.44 0.56
CA ASP A 349 14.92 -35.82 0.11
C ASP A 349 13.66 -36.68 0.28
N GLU A 350 13.44 -37.62 -0.64
CA GLU A 350 12.31 -38.57 -0.60
C GLU A 350 12.30 -39.40 0.70
N ASN A 351 13.48 -39.70 1.26
CA ASN A 351 13.66 -40.39 2.53
C ASN A 351 14.63 -39.59 3.41
N PRO A 352 14.15 -38.57 4.15
CA PRO A 352 15.00 -37.74 5.01
C PRO A 352 15.69 -38.59 6.08
N ASP A 353 16.97 -38.31 6.35
CA ASP A 353 17.68 -38.93 7.48
C ASP A 353 17.18 -38.32 8.79
N TYR A 354 16.16 -38.93 9.38
CA TYR A 354 15.54 -38.48 10.63
C TYR A 354 16.51 -38.42 11.80
N GLN A 355 17.55 -39.27 11.80
CA GLN A 355 18.52 -39.30 12.88
C GLN A 355 19.49 -38.13 12.77
N ALA A 356 20.01 -37.85 11.56
CA ALA A 356 20.83 -36.67 11.30
C ALA A 356 20.05 -35.37 11.62
N ILE A 357 18.79 -35.31 11.19
CA ILE A 357 17.87 -34.20 11.51
C ILE A 357 17.73 -34.03 13.03
N ARG A 358 17.52 -35.12 13.78
CA ARG A 358 17.31 -35.07 15.24
C ARG A 358 18.59 -34.71 16.01
N GLU A 359 19.74 -35.17 15.55
CA GLU A 359 21.06 -34.85 16.14
C GLU A 359 21.39 -33.35 15.98
N GLU A 360 21.10 -32.77 14.82
CA GLU A 360 21.33 -31.33 14.57
C GLU A 360 20.30 -30.45 15.29
N LEU A 361 19.04 -30.90 15.39
CA LEU A 361 17.99 -30.27 16.21
C LEU A 361 18.21 -30.43 17.72
N GLY A 362 19.22 -31.21 18.13
CA GLY A 362 19.69 -31.52 19.49
C GLY A 362 19.64 -30.35 20.50
N ASN A 363 19.83 -29.13 19.98
CA ASN A 363 19.98 -27.92 20.78
C ASN A 363 18.72 -27.02 20.82
N ASN A 364 17.66 -27.31 20.05
CA ASN A 364 16.46 -26.48 19.97
C ASN A 364 15.25 -27.10 20.72
N GLY A 365 14.82 -26.44 21.80
CA GLY A 365 13.85 -26.97 22.76
C GLY A 365 12.44 -27.21 22.20
N LEU A 366 11.97 -26.40 21.25
CA LEU A 366 10.64 -26.54 20.64
C LEU A 366 10.55 -27.76 19.70
N LEU A 367 11.63 -28.03 18.97
CA LEU A 367 11.72 -29.09 17.97
C LEU A 367 11.98 -30.47 18.58
N MET A 368 12.60 -30.53 19.78
CA MET A 368 12.76 -31.76 20.56
C MET A 368 11.44 -32.45 20.92
N SER A 369 10.36 -31.66 21.04
CA SER A 369 9.04 -32.17 21.38
C SER A 369 8.26 -32.74 20.18
N ILE A 370 8.82 -32.64 18.97
CA ILE A 370 8.18 -33.11 17.74
C ILE A 370 8.64 -34.54 17.46
N ASP A 371 7.66 -35.44 17.35
CA ASP A 371 7.91 -36.77 16.83
C ASP A 371 8.04 -36.69 15.29
N LEU A 372 9.28 -36.58 14.80
CA LEU A 372 9.60 -36.42 13.39
C LEU A 372 9.10 -37.60 12.53
N GLU A 373 9.18 -38.82 13.05
CA GLU A 373 8.64 -39.99 12.36
C GLU A 373 7.13 -39.87 12.23
N TYR A 374 6.45 -39.47 13.30
CA TYR A 374 5.01 -39.23 13.26
C TYR A 374 4.63 -38.12 12.27
N VAL A 375 5.37 -37.01 12.23
CA VAL A 375 5.10 -35.86 11.36
C VAL A 375 5.36 -36.17 9.88
N LEU A 376 6.40 -36.92 9.56
CA LEU A 376 6.90 -37.10 8.19
C LEU A 376 6.47 -38.43 7.54
N ALA A 377 6.10 -39.47 8.31
CA ALA A 377 5.77 -40.81 7.77
C ALA A 377 4.28 -41.00 7.42
N GLY A 378 3.73 -40.13 6.57
CA GLY A 378 2.31 -40.20 6.17
C GLY A 378 2.04 -41.06 4.95
N GLN A 379 0.77 -41.43 4.77
CA GLN A 379 0.36 -42.21 3.59
C GLN A 379 0.23 -41.34 2.33
N SER A 380 -0.02 -40.03 2.50
CA SER A 380 -0.15 -39.07 1.41
C SER A 380 1.12 -38.26 1.20
N GLU A 381 1.71 -38.34 0.00
CA GLU A 381 2.92 -37.60 -0.34
C GLU A 381 2.70 -36.08 -0.29
N THR A 382 1.57 -35.59 -0.78
CA THR A 382 1.21 -34.16 -0.72
C THR A 382 1.13 -33.65 0.72
N VAL A 383 0.65 -34.48 1.65
CA VAL A 383 0.61 -34.11 3.07
C VAL A 383 2.02 -34.10 3.66
N ASN A 384 2.88 -35.05 3.25
CA ASN A 384 4.27 -35.11 3.69
C ASN A 384 5.08 -33.92 3.16
N GLU A 385 4.88 -33.50 1.91
CA GLU A 385 5.51 -32.29 1.33
C GLU A 385 5.17 -31.02 2.13
N ILE A 386 3.89 -30.83 2.47
CA ILE A 386 3.46 -29.68 3.28
C ILE A 386 4.04 -29.76 4.70
N CYS A 387 4.04 -30.94 5.32
CA CYS A 387 4.69 -31.13 6.63
C CYS A 387 6.19 -30.84 6.61
N ARG A 388 6.91 -31.24 5.54
CA ARG A 388 8.34 -30.93 5.35
C ARG A 388 8.56 -29.42 5.22
N GLY A 389 7.73 -28.73 4.44
CA GLY A 389 7.77 -27.26 4.29
C GLY A 389 7.52 -26.52 5.60
N VAL A 390 6.55 -26.98 6.38
CA VAL A 390 6.26 -26.43 7.72
C VAL A 390 7.44 -26.64 8.67
N LEU A 391 8.02 -27.84 8.68
CA LEU A 391 9.15 -28.16 9.56
C LEU A 391 10.39 -27.33 9.19
N ALA A 392 10.69 -27.20 7.90
CA ALA A 392 11.74 -26.32 7.38
C ALA A 392 11.57 -24.87 7.88
N LEU A 393 10.34 -24.36 7.81
CA LEU A 393 10.03 -23.01 8.24
C LEU A 393 10.20 -22.82 9.76
N MET A 394 9.71 -23.77 10.56
CA MET A 394 9.88 -23.71 12.00
C MET A 394 11.36 -23.70 12.41
N ILE A 395 12.19 -24.45 11.70
CA ILE A 395 13.62 -24.56 12.00
C ILE A 395 14.35 -23.27 11.65
N TRP A 396 13.93 -22.63 10.57
CA TRP A 396 14.48 -21.34 10.22
C TRP A 396 14.04 -20.24 11.18
N ALA A 397 12.80 -20.28 11.66
CA ALA A 397 12.33 -19.39 12.71
C ALA A 397 13.20 -19.53 13.97
N GLU A 398 13.44 -20.76 14.43
CA GLU A 398 14.29 -21.05 15.60
C GLU A 398 15.74 -20.59 15.42
N GLU A 399 16.33 -20.76 14.23
CA GLU A 399 17.67 -20.22 13.96
C GLU A 399 17.68 -18.68 14.00
N LEU A 400 16.64 -18.03 13.50
CA LEU A 400 16.51 -16.57 13.59
C LEU A 400 16.44 -16.14 15.07
N PHE A 401 15.66 -16.85 15.89
CA PHE A 401 15.61 -16.65 17.34
C PHE A 401 16.98 -16.83 17.99
N ALA A 402 17.64 -17.96 17.72
CA ALA A 402 18.93 -18.31 18.33
C ALA A 402 20.08 -17.38 17.90
N SER A 403 20.06 -16.89 16.67
CA SER A 403 21.13 -16.05 16.12
C SER A 403 20.96 -14.55 16.42
N LYS A 404 19.74 -14.06 16.67
CA LYS A 404 19.47 -12.62 16.80
C LYS A 404 19.02 -12.17 18.20
N LEU A 405 18.51 -13.05 19.05
CA LEU A 405 18.15 -12.71 20.43
C LEU A 405 19.23 -13.07 21.46
N HIS A 406 20.16 -13.97 21.13
CA HIS A 406 21.09 -14.50 22.13
C HIS A 406 22.26 -13.58 22.46
N ASP A 407 22.61 -12.65 21.55
CA ASP A 407 23.74 -11.74 21.72
C ASP A 407 23.40 -10.45 22.49
N GLY A 408 22.13 -10.25 22.89
CA GLY A 408 21.70 -9.07 23.63
C GLY A 408 21.85 -7.75 22.85
N GLU A 409 22.16 -7.83 21.56
CA GLU A 409 22.20 -6.69 20.65
C GLU A 409 20.78 -6.30 20.20
N PHE A 410 20.63 -5.04 19.80
CA PHE A 410 19.37 -4.54 19.25
C PHE A 410 18.98 -5.36 18.01
N ILE A 411 17.69 -5.66 17.89
CA ILE A 411 17.14 -6.29 16.68
C ILE A 411 17.49 -5.41 15.47
N THR A 412 18.13 -5.99 14.47
CA THR A 412 18.53 -5.29 13.26
C THR A 412 17.38 -5.20 12.27
N ASP A 413 17.40 -4.21 11.37
CA ASP A 413 16.45 -4.07 10.26
C ASP A 413 16.39 -5.35 9.40
N GLU A 414 17.54 -6.02 9.26
CA GLU A 414 17.65 -7.30 8.57
C GLU A 414 16.88 -8.41 9.32
N ALA A 415 17.03 -8.50 10.64
CA ALA A 415 16.33 -9.50 11.45
C ALA A 415 14.80 -9.27 11.44
N GLU A 416 14.36 -8.01 11.48
CA GLU A 416 12.94 -7.65 11.34
C GLU A 416 12.40 -8.07 9.96
N SER A 417 13.12 -7.74 8.89
CA SER A 417 12.73 -8.12 7.53
C SER A 417 12.65 -9.65 7.35
N GLN A 418 13.62 -10.38 7.90
CA GLN A 418 13.62 -11.84 7.91
C GLN A 418 12.43 -12.42 8.69
N ALA A 419 12.15 -11.90 9.90
CA ALA A 419 11.00 -12.32 10.69
C ALA A 419 9.68 -12.06 9.93
N THR A 420 9.53 -10.89 9.33
CA THR A 420 8.36 -10.52 8.52
C THR A 420 8.17 -11.45 7.31
N ALA A 421 9.25 -11.87 6.65
CA ALA A 421 9.19 -12.86 5.57
C ALA A 421 8.74 -14.24 6.08
N LEU A 422 9.27 -14.71 7.22
CA LEU A 422 8.91 -16.00 7.81
C LEU A 422 7.45 -16.02 8.31
N ILE A 423 6.95 -14.91 8.86
CA ILE A 423 5.55 -14.74 9.27
C ILE A 423 4.60 -15.01 8.09
N ARG A 424 4.88 -14.42 6.92
CA ARG A 424 4.05 -14.64 5.72
C ARG A 424 4.06 -16.09 5.25
N LEU A 425 5.20 -16.75 5.35
CA LEU A 425 5.31 -18.17 5.05
C LEU A 425 4.52 -19.02 6.06
N CYS A 426 4.51 -18.64 7.34
CA CYS A 426 3.72 -19.33 8.37
C CYS A 426 2.23 -19.24 8.04
N GLU A 427 1.73 -18.04 7.70
CA GLU A 427 0.33 -17.82 7.33
C GLU A 427 -0.08 -18.63 6.09
N LYS A 428 0.80 -18.68 5.08
CA LYS A 428 0.58 -19.50 3.88
C LYS A 428 0.45 -20.98 4.24
N TYR A 429 1.43 -21.54 4.95
CA TYR A 429 1.41 -22.96 5.32
C TYR A 429 0.28 -23.30 6.28
N GLN A 430 -0.12 -22.39 7.16
CA GLN A 430 -1.26 -22.58 8.06
C GLN A 430 -2.57 -22.69 7.27
N SER A 431 -2.72 -21.89 6.20
CA SER A 431 -3.87 -21.99 5.29
C SER A 431 -3.89 -23.32 4.53
N GLU A 432 -2.74 -23.77 4.02
CA GLU A 432 -2.60 -25.06 3.34
C GLU A 432 -2.89 -26.25 4.29
N LEU A 433 -2.36 -26.21 5.52
CA LEU A 433 -2.62 -27.20 6.55
C LEU A 433 -4.11 -27.27 6.91
N GLN A 434 -4.79 -26.12 7.04
CA GLN A 434 -6.21 -26.08 7.37
C GLN A 434 -7.06 -26.79 6.30
N VAL A 435 -6.76 -26.53 5.01
CA VAL A 435 -7.42 -27.22 3.91
C VAL A 435 -7.19 -28.72 3.97
N LEU A 436 -5.96 -29.17 4.28
CA LEU A 436 -5.69 -30.60 4.43
C LEU A 436 -6.44 -31.22 5.62
N ILE A 437 -6.42 -30.56 6.79
CA ILE A 437 -7.09 -31.01 8.03
C ILE A 437 -8.58 -31.27 7.83
N GLU A 438 -9.22 -30.50 6.94
CA GLU A 438 -10.64 -30.64 6.61
C GLU A 438 -10.92 -31.83 5.67
N ASN A 439 -9.93 -32.27 4.90
CA ASN A 439 -10.10 -33.24 3.82
C ASN A 439 -9.46 -34.62 4.07
N VAL A 440 -8.74 -34.81 5.18
CA VAL A 440 -8.07 -36.08 5.51
C VAL A 440 -8.84 -36.95 6.52
N GLY A 441 -8.47 -38.23 6.61
CA GLY A 441 -8.97 -39.16 7.62
C GLY A 441 -8.53 -38.81 9.05
N TRP A 442 -9.19 -39.38 10.05
CA TRP A 442 -8.99 -39.02 11.47
C TRP A 442 -7.54 -39.19 11.98
N ASP A 443 -6.84 -40.23 11.52
CA ASP A 443 -5.44 -40.49 11.89
C ASP A 443 -4.49 -39.41 11.35
N GLU A 444 -4.62 -39.04 10.07
CA GLU A 444 -3.84 -37.96 9.45
C GLU A 444 -4.24 -36.57 9.97
N LYS A 445 -5.51 -36.40 10.35
CA LYS A 445 -6.01 -35.16 10.92
C LYS A 445 -5.34 -34.83 12.25
N THR A 446 -5.19 -35.81 13.13
CA THR A 446 -4.51 -35.64 14.43
C THR A 446 -3.06 -35.22 14.23
N ARG A 447 -2.39 -35.81 13.24
CA ARG A 447 -1.04 -35.44 12.85
C ARG A 447 -0.95 -34.01 12.37
N LEU A 448 -1.79 -33.62 11.42
CA LEU A 448 -1.76 -32.26 10.85
C LEU A 448 -2.14 -31.19 11.88
N LEU A 449 -3.07 -31.48 12.80
CA LEU A 449 -3.36 -30.59 13.93
C LEU A 449 -2.13 -30.41 14.83
N THR A 450 -1.36 -31.47 15.06
CA THR A 450 -0.11 -31.39 15.83
C THR A 450 0.91 -30.48 15.15
N VAL A 451 1.11 -30.65 13.84
CA VAL A 451 1.98 -29.80 13.01
C VAL A 451 1.51 -28.36 12.99
N SER A 452 0.20 -28.13 12.79
CA SER A 452 -0.40 -26.80 12.77
C SER A 452 -0.27 -26.07 14.11
N ASN A 453 -0.44 -26.76 15.24
CA ASN A 453 -0.27 -26.15 16.56
C ASN A 453 1.19 -25.73 16.81
N LYS A 454 2.14 -26.50 16.29
CA LYS A 454 3.56 -26.20 16.39
C LYS A 454 3.98 -25.04 15.51
N LEU A 455 3.48 -24.99 14.27
CA LEU A 455 3.65 -23.84 13.39
C LEU A 455 3.09 -22.56 14.01
N LEU A 456 1.91 -22.65 14.65
CA LEU A 456 1.30 -21.51 15.33
C LEU A 456 2.17 -20.98 16.47
N ALA A 457 2.83 -21.85 17.23
CA ALA A 457 3.78 -21.45 18.27
C ALA A 457 4.95 -20.65 17.67
N SER A 458 5.62 -21.20 16.65
CA SER A 458 6.71 -20.51 15.96
C SER A 458 6.26 -19.19 15.31
N HIS A 459 5.03 -19.12 14.80
CA HIS A 459 4.44 -17.91 14.26
C HIS A 459 4.24 -16.82 15.33
N LEU A 460 3.73 -17.19 16.50
CA LEU A 460 3.57 -16.27 17.64
C LEU A 460 4.91 -15.76 18.15
N ASP A 461 5.92 -16.63 18.20
CA ASP A 461 7.26 -16.23 18.58
C ASP A 461 7.81 -15.21 17.56
N LEU A 462 7.76 -15.53 16.25
CA LEU A 462 8.23 -14.64 15.17
C LEU A 462 7.62 -13.23 15.23
N LYS A 463 6.36 -13.09 15.62
CA LYS A 463 5.71 -11.78 15.77
C LYS A 463 6.25 -10.91 16.89
N GLN A 464 6.94 -11.49 17.87
CA GLN A 464 7.57 -10.71 18.93
C GLN A 464 8.73 -9.88 18.37
N ILE A 465 9.44 -10.37 17.34
CA ILE A 465 10.61 -9.70 16.75
C ILE A 465 10.26 -8.30 16.18
N PRO A 466 9.28 -8.12 15.27
CA PRO A 466 8.93 -6.78 14.76
C PRO A 466 8.38 -5.84 15.84
N ILE A 467 7.71 -6.39 16.87
CA ILE A 467 7.17 -5.61 17.99
C ILE A 467 8.33 -5.05 18.82
N GLU A 468 9.27 -5.92 19.23
CA GLU A 468 10.46 -5.54 19.98
C GLU A 468 11.34 -4.58 19.16
N TYR A 469 11.49 -4.80 17.86
CA TYR A 469 12.20 -3.89 16.96
C TYR A 469 11.57 -2.50 16.95
N SER A 470 10.24 -2.42 16.83
CA SER A 470 9.51 -1.15 16.82
C SER A 470 9.65 -0.42 18.15
N GLN A 471 9.59 -1.14 19.27
CA GLN A 471 9.81 -0.60 20.61
C GLN A 471 11.24 -0.06 20.78
N ASN A 472 12.24 -0.82 20.33
CA ASN A 472 13.64 -0.40 20.34
C ASN A 472 13.87 0.85 19.49
N ARG A 473 13.23 0.93 18.32
CA ARG A 473 13.32 2.10 17.43
C ARG A 473 12.70 3.35 18.05
N VAL A 474 11.54 3.22 18.69
CA VAL A 474 10.90 4.33 19.42
C VAL A 474 11.80 4.79 20.57
N ALA A 475 12.31 3.87 21.38
CA ALA A 475 13.22 4.20 22.48
C ALA A 475 14.49 4.91 21.99
N ARG A 476 15.04 4.52 20.82
CA ARG A 476 16.20 5.19 20.23
C ARG A 476 15.88 6.61 19.77
N VAL A 477 14.74 6.81 19.12
CA VAL A 477 14.29 8.14 18.67
C VAL A 477 14.00 9.05 19.88
N GLU A 478 13.43 8.52 20.95
CA GLU A 478 13.21 9.26 22.19
C GLU A 478 14.53 9.68 22.85
N ALA A 479 15.53 8.78 22.90
CA ALA A 479 16.86 9.11 23.40
C ALA A 479 17.57 10.16 22.54
N GLU A 480 17.53 10.02 21.21
CA GLU A 480 18.09 11.01 20.27
C GLU A 480 17.41 12.39 20.43
N LYS A 481 16.11 12.39 20.71
CA LYS A 481 15.35 13.62 20.98
C LYS A 481 15.77 14.28 22.30
N GLU A 482 15.94 13.50 23.37
CA GLU A 482 16.44 14.02 24.66
C GLU A 482 17.84 14.62 24.52
N ASP A 483 18.73 13.97 23.75
CA ASP A 483 20.07 14.48 23.47
C ASP A 483 20.03 15.81 22.67
N LEU A 484 19.14 15.91 21.67
CA LEU A 484 18.93 17.14 20.89
C LEU A 484 18.35 18.28 21.73
N GLU A 485 17.38 17.99 22.61
CA GLU A 485 16.81 18.96 23.54
C GLU A 485 17.87 19.44 24.55
N GLY A 486 18.72 18.52 25.05
CA GLY A 486 19.86 18.85 25.90
C GLY A 486 20.85 19.80 25.21
N TRP A 487 21.26 19.48 23.99
CA TRP A 487 22.14 20.32 23.19
C TRP A 487 21.55 21.72 22.93
N TYR A 488 20.26 21.81 22.60
CA TYR A 488 19.59 23.08 22.35
C TYR A 488 19.60 23.98 23.59
N ASN A 489 19.34 23.41 24.76
CA ASN A 489 19.38 24.14 26.04
C ASN A 489 20.79 24.67 26.35
N GLU A 490 21.84 23.88 26.09
CA GLU A 490 23.23 24.34 26.27
C GLU A 490 23.59 25.51 25.34
N VAL A 491 23.15 25.47 24.08
CA VAL A 491 23.36 26.55 23.11
C VAL A 491 22.61 27.82 23.53
N GLU A 492 21.38 27.69 24.01
CA GLU A 492 20.59 28.83 24.49
C GLU A 492 21.23 29.49 25.72
N GLU A 493 21.73 28.69 26.68
CA GLU A 493 22.44 29.20 27.87
C GLU A 493 23.75 29.93 27.50
N GLN A 494 24.51 29.39 26.55
CA GLN A 494 25.72 30.06 26.05
C GLN A 494 25.41 31.41 25.39
N ASN A 495 24.33 31.49 24.61
CA ASN A 495 23.90 32.74 23.96
C ASN A 495 23.40 33.78 24.97
N GLN A 496 22.67 33.36 26.01
CA GLN A 496 22.23 34.27 27.07
C GLN A 496 23.41 34.82 27.89
N ASN A 497 24.42 33.99 28.17
CA ASN A 497 25.64 34.41 28.86
C ASN A 497 26.51 35.36 28.00
N ALA A 498 26.54 35.16 26.67
CA ALA A 498 27.25 36.05 25.75
C ALA A 498 26.57 37.42 25.57
N ALA A 499 25.25 37.50 25.77
CA ALA A 499 24.46 38.73 25.62
C ALA A 499 24.48 39.64 26.86
N GLN A 500 25.01 39.18 28.01
CA GLN A 500 25.18 40.06 29.17
C GLN A 500 26.36 41.02 28.95
N PRO A 501 26.14 42.34 28.93
CA PRO A 501 27.22 43.30 28.76
C PRO A 501 28.18 43.23 29.95
N ALA A 502 29.47 43.09 29.65
CA ALA A 502 30.54 43.10 30.66
C ALA A 502 30.44 44.38 31.50
N ALA A 503 30.09 44.20 32.78
CA ALA A 503 30.01 45.26 33.78
C ALA A 503 31.41 45.74 34.22
#